data_AF-A0A815CN63-F1
#
_entry.id   AF-A0A815CN63-F1
#
_cell.length_a   1.000
_cell.length_b   1.000
_cell.length_c   1.000
_cell.angle_alpha   90.00
_cell.angle_beta   90.00
_cell.angle_gamma   90.00
#
_symmetry.space_group_name_H-M   'P 1'
#
loop_
_entity.id
_entity.type
_entity.pdbx_description
1 polymer ?
#
loop_
_entity_poly.entity_id
_entity_poly.type
_entity_poly.pdbx_seq_one_letter_code
_entity_poly.pdbx_strand_id
1 'polypeptide(L)'
;MKKVITTKQVTSKEEVQHSADEFVSTVRNLLPKYNPDYVINTDQSGIQLEFYSTRTLSFKGERSTAINVRSKNATTHSFTVQPCVSLSGKLVGPLFLCLKEPAGYLSENVRCSSKNTS
;
A
#
# COMPACT_ATOMS: atom_id res chain seq x y z
N MET A 1 0.68 -29.37 14.25
CA MET A 1 1.84 -29.26 13.34
C MET A 1 2.93 -28.48 14.08
N LYS A 2 4.13 -29.04 14.29
CA LYS A 2 5.22 -28.35 15.02
C LYS A 2 6.04 -27.53 14.03
N LYS A 3 6.23 -26.24 14.30
CA LYS A 3 7.13 -25.37 13.53
C LYS A 3 8.56 -25.66 13.99
N VAL A 4 9.34 -26.32 13.13
CA VAL A 4 10.76 -26.55 13.35
C VAL A 4 11.49 -25.27 12.91
N ILE A 5 12.26 -24.69 13.81
CA ILE A 5 13.07 -23.49 13.59
C ILE A 5 14.51 -23.82 13.97
N THR A 6 15.47 -23.36 13.17
CA THR A 6 16.90 -23.56 13.41
C THR A 6 17.48 -22.41 14.24
N THR A 7 18.55 -22.66 15.00
CA THR A 7 19.20 -21.63 15.84
C THR A 7 19.58 -20.39 15.03
N LYS A 8 20.04 -20.55 13.78
CA LYS A 8 20.31 -19.44 12.87
C LYS A 8 19.07 -18.56 12.58
N GLN A 9 17.89 -19.17 12.45
CA GLN A 9 16.64 -18.42 12.24
C GLN A 9 16.17 -17.69 13.51
N VAL A 10 16.57 -18.17 14.69
CA VAL A 10 16.29 -17.51 15.98
C VAL A 10 17.22 -16.31 16.17
N THR A 11 18.53 -16.51 16.00
CA THR A 11 19.53 -15.42 16.09
C THR A 11 19.27 -14.34 15.03
N SER A 12 18.95 -14.71 13.79
CA SER A 12 18.60 -13.72 12.76
C SER A 12 17.35 -12.91 13.10
N LYS A 13 16.40 -13.51 13.84
CA LYS A 13 15.18 -12.82 14.25
C LYS A 13 15.46 -11.85 15.40
N GLU A 14 16.30 -12.24 16.35
CA GLU A 14 16.74 -11.40 17.47
C GLU A 14 17.58 -10.22 16.95
N GLU A 15 18.51 -10.46 16.02
CA GLU A 15 19.31 -9.42 15.36
C GLU A 15 18.44 -8.41 14.59
N VAL A 16 17.48 -8.91 13.80
CA VAL A 16 16.54 -8.04 13.06
C VAL A 16 15.68 -7.23 14.02
N GLN A 17 15.22 -7.84 15.12
CA GLN A 17 14.44 -7.13 16.13
C GLN A 17 15.29 -6.05 16.83
N HIS A 18 16.52 -6.39 17.23
CA HIS A 18 17.43 -5.45 17.87
C HIS A 18 17.74 -4.25 16.97
N SER A 19 18.04 -4.50 15.70
CA SER A 19 18.28 -3.45 14.71
C SER A 19 17.05 -2.56 14.49
N ALA A 20 15.84 -3.15 14.47
CA ALA A 20 14.60 -2.39 14.38
C ALA A 20 14.37 -1.50 15.62
N ASP A 21 14.62 -2.03 16.81
CA ASP A 21 14.48 -1.28 18.07
C ASP A 21 15.50 -0.13 18.16
N GLU A 22 16.75 -0.38 17.75
CA GLU A 22 17.81 0.62 17.69
C GLU A 22 17.43 1.75 16.71
N PHE A 23 16.95 1.39 15.51
CA PHE A 23 16.47 2.36 14.53
C PHE A 23 15.33 3.23 15.10
N VAL A 24 14.31 2.60 15.70
CA VAL A 24 13.19 3.32 16.29
C VAL A 24 13.65 4.25 17.41
N SER A 25 14.58 3.81 18.26
CA SER A 25 15.13 4.64 19.34
C SER A 25 15.87 5.86 18.79
N THR A 26 16.69 5.66 17.75
CA THR A 26 17.46 6.70 17.08
C THR A 26 16.54 7.73 16.44
N VAL A 27 15.52 7.28 15.70
CA VAL A 27 14.54 8.15 15.05
C VAL A 27 13.76 8.95 16.10
N ARG A 28 13.28 8.31 17.18
CA ARG A 28 12.55 9.01 18.27
C ARG A 28 13.37 10.10 18.93
N ASN A 29 14.68 9.92 19.07
CA ASN A 29 15.59 10.94 19.61
C ASN A 29 15.91 12.05 18.61
N LEU A 30 15.79 11.76 17.31
CA LEU A 30 16.05 12.70 16.21
C LEU A 30 14.84 13.59 15.91
N LEU A 31 13.63 13.03 15.90
CA LEU A 31 12.39 13.70 15.49
C LEU A 31 12.12 15.04 16.21
N PRO A 32 12.34 15.20 17.53
CA PRO A 32 12.10 16.47 18.22
C PRO A 32 12.96 17.63 17.73
N LYS A 33 14.04 17.37 16.99
CA LYS A 33 14.92 18.41 16.42
C LYS A 33 14.36 19.05 15.14
N TYR A 34 13.29 18.49 14.58
CA TYR A 34 12.67 18.95 13.35
C TYR A 34 11.26 19.46 13.63
N ASN A 35 10.79 20.41 12.81
CA ASN A 35 9.40 20.83 12.87
C ASN A 35 8.48 19.67 12.40
N PRO A 36 7.48 19.25 13.18
CA PRO A 36 6.57 18.16 12.82
C PRO A 36 5.82 18.35 11.49
N ASP A 37 5.64 19.59 11.03
CA ASP A 37 5.00 19.87 9.73
C ASP A 37 5.90 19.53 8.53
N TYR A 38 7.22 19.39 8.73
CA TYR A 38 8.20 19.13 7.67
C TYR A 38 8.86 17.74 7.75
N VAL A 39 8.43 16.90 8.69
CA VAL A 39 8.75 15.47 8.69
C VAL A 39 7.62 14.75 7.98
N ILE A 40 7.88 14.19 6.80
CA ILE A 40 6.85 13.65 5.91
C ILE A 40 7.01 12.14 5.78
N ASN A 41 5.94 11.40 6.05
CA ASN A 41 5.80 10.03 5.63
C ASN A 41 5.04 9.98 4.30
N THR A 42 5.59 9.29 3.32
CA THR A 42 4.94 9.08 2.02
C THR A 42 5.29 7.71 1.51
N ASP A 43 4.30 7.01 0.95
CA ASP A 43 4.49 5.72 0.31
C ASP A 43 3.41 5.50 -0.75
N GLN A 44 3.73 4.72 -1.78
CA GLN A 44 2.82 4.40 -2.86
C GLN A 44 2.05 3.12 -2.56
N SER A 45 0.72 3.17 -2.68
CA SER A 45 -0.18 2.03 -2.49
C SER A 45 -0.95 1.73 -3.77
N GLY A 46 -0.99 0.45 -4.16
CA GLY A 46 -1.83 -0.04 -5.24
C GLY A 46 -3.26 -0.34 -4.77
N ILE A 47 -4.26 0.18 -5.47
CA ILE A 47 -5.68 -0.04 -5.20
C ILE A 47 -6.29 -0.75 -6.40
N GLN A 48 -6.97 -1.88 -6.15
CA GLN A 48 -7.76 -2.58 -7.16
C GLN A 48 -9.07 -1.83 -7.41
N LEU A 49 -9.49 -1.73 -8.67
CA LEU A 49 -10.76 -1.08 -9.01
C LEU A 49 -11.97 -1.85 -8.49
N GLU A 50 -11.87 -3.18 -8.45
CA GLU A 50 -12.85 -4.04 -7.83
C GLU A 50 -12.18 -5.03 -6.88
N PHE A 51 -12.61 -5.02 -5.63
CA PHE A 51 -12.20 -6.00 -4.64
C PHE A 51 -13.01 -7.29 -4.85
N TYR A 52 -12.32 -8.40 -5.05
CA TYR A 52 -12.95 -9.72 -5.13
C TYR A 52 -12.12 -10.71 -4.30
N SER A 53 -12.79 -11.74 -3.77
CA SER A 53 -12.08 -12.77 -3.03
C SER A 53 -11.27 -13.64 -3.99
N THR A 54 -9.96 -13.74 -3.78
CA THR A 54 -9.10 -14.70 -4.49
C THR A 54 -9.33 -16.13 -4.02
N ARG A 55 -9.99 -16.31 -2.87
CA ARG A 55 -10.35 -17.60 -2.29
C ARG A 55 -11.86 -17.71 -2.16
N THR A 56 -12.43 -18.70 -2.82
CA THR A 56 -13.86 -18.96 -2.79
C THR A 56 -14.10 -20.32 -2.13
N LEU A 57 -15.08 -20.40 -1.25
CA LEU A 57 -15.53 -21.69 -0.72
C LEU A 57 -16.15 -22.50 -1.86
N SER A 58 -15.58 -23.66 -2.14
CA SER A 58 -15.95 -24.53 -3.26
C SER A 58 -16.06 -25.98 -2.80
N PHE A 59 -16.81 -26.78 -3.54
CA PHE A 59 -16.94 -28.21 -3.30
C PHE A 59 -15.65 -28.94 -3.66
N LYS A 60 -15.22 -29.87 -2.80
CA LYS A 60 -14.02 -30.68 -3.03
C LYS A 60 -14.18 -31.51 -4.31
N GLY A 61 -13.30 -31.30 -5.28
CA GLY A 61 -13.32 -31.97 -6.59
C GLY A 61 -13.91 -31.13 -7.72
N GLU A 62 -14.41 -29.92 -7.44
CA GLU A 62 -14.85 -28.97 -8.46
C GLU A 62 -13.65 -28.42 -9.26
N ARG A 63 -13.73 -28.47 -10.59
CA ARG A 63 -12.64 -28.01 -11.49
C ARG A 63 -12.59 -26.49 -11.63
N SER A 64 -13.73 -25.82 -11.53
CA SER A 64 -13.85 -24.37 -11.69
C SER A 64 -15.00 -23.84 -10.84
N THR A 65 -14.72 -22.86 -9.99
CA THR A 65 -15.72 -22.20 -9.15
C THR A 65 -16.07 -20.86 -9.77
N ALA A 66 -17.34 -20.63 -10.07
CA ALA A 66 -17.80 -19.33 -10.56
C ALA A 66 -17.81 -18.30 -9.43
N ILE A 67 -17.25 -17.12 -9.69
CA ILE A 67 -17.37 -15.95 -8.81
C ILE A 67 -18.14 -14.85 -9.54
N ASN A 68 -18.94 -14.11 -8.78
CA ASN A 68 -19.65 -12.95 -9.31
C ASN A 68 -18.83 -11.69 -9.07
N VAL A 69 -18.58 -10.94 -10.13
CA VAL A 69 -17.89 -9.65 -10.12
C VAL A 69 -18.65 -8.68 -11.00
N ARG A 70 -18.64 -7.39 -10.64
CA ARG A 70 -19.32 -6.32 -11.36
C ARG A 70 -18.67 -6.08 -12.72
N SER A 71 -17.35 -6.18 -12.82
CA SER A 71 -16.62 -6.05 -14.08
C SER A 71 -15.35 -6.89 -14.10
N LYS A 72 -15.26 -7.82 -15.06
CA LYS A 72 -14.03 -8.60 -15.29
C LYS A 72 -12.81 -7.70 -15.52
N ASN A 73 -12.99 -6.55 -16.17
CA ASN A 73 -11.89 -5.60 -16.38
C ASN A 73 -11.46 -4.95 -15.05
N ALA A 74 -12.41 -4.57 -14.18
CA ALA A 74 -12.08 -3.98 -12.89
C ALA A 74 -11.32 -4.93 -11.95
N THR A 75 -11.41 -6.25 -12.16
CA THR A 75 -10.63 -7.25 -11.41
C THR A 75 -9.15 -7.36 -11.81
N THR A 76 -8.76 -6.84 -12.99
CA THR A 76 -7.39 -6.93 -13.54
C THR A 76 -6.70 -5.57 -13.64
N HIS A 77 -7.41 -4.50 -13.27
CA HIS A 77 -6.91 -3.14 -13.31
C HIS A 77 -6.81 -2.58 -11.89
N SER A 78 -5.65 -1.99 -11.61
CA SER A 78 -5.37 -1.23 -10.42
C SER A 78 -4.88 0.15 -10.81
N PHE A 79 -4.96 1.08 -9.88
CA PHE A 79 -4.29 2.36 -9.93
C PHE A 79 -3.41 2.48 -8.68
N THR A 80 -2.47 3.42 -8.67
CA THR A 80 -1.67 3.69 -7.47
C THR A 80 -1.96 5.08 -6.95
N VAL A 81 -1.92 5.19 -5.62
CA VAL A 81 -2.02 6.45 -4.90
C VAL A 81 -0.78 6.61 -4.04
N GLN A 82 -0.28 7.84 -3.90
CA GLN A 82 0.81 8.15 -2.99
C GLN A 82 0.40 9.33 -2.10
N PRO A 83 -0.21 9.07 -0.93
CA PRO A 83 -0.46 10.11 0.05
C PRO A 83 0.85 10.55 0.71
N CYS A 84 0.88 11.82 1.12
CA CYS A 84 1.94 12.38 1.94
C CYS A 84 1.30 12.90 3.23
N VAL A 85 1.79 12.45 4.38
CA VAL A 85 1.29 12.86 5.70
C VAL A 85 2.45 13.37 6.53
N SER A 86 2.30 14.55 7.12
CA SER A 86 3.29 15.09 8.05
C SER A 86 3.24 14.36 9.39
N LEU A 87 4.31 14.47 10.18
CA LEU A 87 4.34 13.96 11.56
C LEU A 87 3.27 14.63 12.45
N SER A 88 2.86 15.86 12.14
CA SER A 88 1.72 16.54 12.77
C SER A 88 0.34 16.01 12.36
N GLY A 89 0.28 15.04 11.43
CA GLY A 89 -0.96 14.42 10.97
C GLY A 89 -1.69 15.19 9.86
N LYS A 90 -1.03 16.14 9.20
CA LYS A 90 -1.60 16.91 8.09
C LYS A 90 -1.32 16.23 6.76
N LEU A 91 -2.27 16.27 5.84
CA LEU A 91 -2.03 15.91 4.44
C LEU A 91 -1.12 16.96 3.80
N VAL A 92 -0.07 16.50 3.13
CA VAL A 92 0.89 17.38 2.45
C VAL A 92 0.56 17.38 0.95
N GLY A 93 -0.07 18.48 0.51
CA GLY A 93 -0.41 18.69 -0.88
C GLY A 93 -1.51 17.77 -1.43
N PRO A 94 -1.77 17.84 -2.75
CA PRO A 94 -2.70 16.95 -3.42
C PRO A 94 -2.22 15.49 -3.44
N LEU A 95 -3.17 14.55 -3.45
CA LEU A 95 -2.87 13.13 -3.62
C LEU A 95 -2.29 12.86 -5.01
N PHE A 96 -1.11 12.22 -5.06
CA PHE A 96 -0.54 11.76 -6.33
C PHE A 96 -1.24 10.46 -6.77
N LEU A 97 -1.79 10.46 -7.98
CA LEU A 97 -2.62 9.38 -8.52
C LEU A 97 -2.06 8.94 -9.88
N CYS A 98 -1.71 7.66 -10.02
CA CYS A 98 -1.33 7.08 -11.31
C CYS A 98 -2.42 6.14 -11.81
N LEU A 99 -3.04 6.51 -12.92
CA LEU A 99 -4.08 5.73 -13.59
C LEU A 99 -3.44 4.79 -14.62
N LYS A 100 -4.02 3.59 -14.77
CA LYS A 100 -3.58 2.61 -15.78
C LYS A 100 -4.05 2.97 -17.20
N GLU A 101 -5.05 3.84 -17.34
CA GLU A 101 -5.58 4.21 -18.64
C GLU A 101 -4.61 5.16 -19.36
N PRO A 102 -4.18 4.86 -20.61
CA PRO A 102 -3.17 5.63 -21.34
C PRO A 102 -3.59 7.10 -21.60
N ALA A 103 -4.86 7.42 -21.43
CA ALA A 103 -5.41 8.76 -21.61
C ALA A 103 -5.70 9.52 -20.29
N GLY A 104 -5.39 8.93 -19.12
CA GLY A 104 -5.51 9.63 -17.83
C GLY A 104 -6.94 9.83 -17.31
N TYR A 105 -7.89 8.99 -17.74
CA TYR A 105 -9.25 8.99 -17.22
C TYR A 105 -9.39 7.93 -16.11
N LEU A 106 -10.10 8.27 -15.03
CA LEU A 106 -10.41 7.31 -13.96
C LEU A 106 -11.71 6.53 -14.30
N SER A 107 -12.50 7.07 -15.22
CA SER A 107 -13.65 6.49 -15.96
C SER A 107 -14.18 7.58 -16.92
N GLU A 108 -15.17 7.27 -17.77
CA GLU A 108 -15.84 8.27 -18.64
C GLU A 108 -16.33 9.53 -17.89
N ASN A 109 -16.55 9.42 -16.57
CA ASN A 109 -17.14 10.47 -15.74
C ASN A 109 -16.15 11.20 -14.81
N VAL A 110 -14.87 10.82 -14.77
CA VAL A 110 -13.89 11.46 -13.87
C VAL A 110 -12.62 11.84 -14.64
N ARG A 111 -12.51 13.13 -14.95
CA ARG A 111 -11.33 13.75 -15.58
C ARG A 111 -10.26 14.07 -14.54
N CYS A 112 -9.02 13.68 -14.81
CA CYS A 112 -7.88 14.21 -14.08
C CYS A 112 -7.71 15.70 -14.39
N SER A 113 -7.82 16.56 -13.37
CA SER A 113 -7.52 17.98 -13.50
C SER A 113 -5.99 18.15 -13.55
N SER A 114 -5.39 18.10 -14.74
CA SER A 114 -4.03 18.60 -14.92
C SER A 114 -4.07 20.12 -14.80
N LYS A 115 -3.75 20.66 -13.62
CA LYS A 115 -3.36 22.07 -13.54
C LYS A 115 -1.99 22.16 -14.19
N ASN A 116 -1.95 22.64 -15.43
CA ASN A 116 -0.73 23.10 -16.08
C ASN A 116 -0.19 24.25 -15.23
N THR A 117 0.76 23.97 -14.34
CA THR A 117 1.60 25.01 -13.77
C THR A 117 2.57 25.45 -14.86
N SER A 118 2.31 26.66 -15.35
CA SER A 118 3.19 27.44 -16.22
C SER A 118 4.47 27.83 -15.50
#